data_AF-A0A9J6P3G8-F1
#
_entry.id   AF-A0A9J6P3G8-F1
#
_cell.length_a   1.000
_cell.length_b   1.000
_cell.length_c   1.000
_cell.angle_alpha   90.00
_cell.angle_beta   90.00
_cell.angle_gamma   90.00
#
_symmetry.space_group_name_H-M   'P 1'
#
loop_
_entity.id
_entity.type
_entity.pdbx_description
1 polymer ?
#
loop_
_entity_poly.entity_id
_entity_poly.type
_entity_poly.pdbx_seq_one_letter_code
_entity_poly.pdbx_strand_id
1 'polypeptide(L)'
;MYLIEKKYLLGCCNTLIGVSFIGLSITYYKRSNKSNHIEVPDTVLKNMNIELKSLIAEDKKIKAIKKYRMVTGVGLKEANEYIDLLSKENLN
;
A
#
# COMPACT_ATOMS: atom_id res chain seq x y z
N MET A 1 40.80 28.35 16.62
CA MET A 1 40.18 27.98 15.34
C MET A 1 38.76 27.48 15.61
N TYR A 2 37.84 28.39 15.95
CA TYR A 2 36.46 28.02 16.34
C TYR A 2 35.50 29.19 16.09
N LEU A 3 35.31 29.57 14.83
CA LEU A 3 34.34 30.58 14.45
C LEU A 3 33.66 30.17 13.13
N ILE A 4 32.99 29.01 13.16
CA ILE A 4 31.95 28.72 12.15
C ILE A 4 30.78 29.62 12.55
N GLU A 5 30.60 30.70 11.80
CA GLU A 5 29.62 31.74 12.08
C GLU A 5 28.22 31.11 12.28
N LYS A 6 27.56 31.47 13.40
CA LYS A 6 26.22 31.00 13.82
C LYS A 6 25.17 31.02 12.69
N LYS A 7 25.39 31.83 11.66
CA LYS A 7 24.56 31.98 10.45
C LYS A 7 24.49 30.72 9.60
N TYR A 8 25.58 29.95 9.48
CA TYR A 8 25.61 28.71 8.67
C TYR A 8 25.05 27.50 9.42
N LEU A 9 25.16 27.49 10.74
CA LEU A 9 24.55 26.47 11.60
C LEU A 9 23.02 26.45 11.47
N LEU A 10 22.39 27.63 11.43
CA LEU A 10 20.93 27.74 11.29
C LEU A 10 20.43 27.22 9.94
N GLY A 11 21.22 27.41 8.87
CA GLY A 11 20.91 26.90 7.53
C GLY A 11 20.97 25.38 7.43
N CYS A 12 21.99 24.76 8.04
CA CYS A 12 22.13 23.30 8.07
C CYS A 12 20.96 22.61 8.77
N CYS A 13 20.43 23.21 9.84
CA CYS A 13 19.25 22.67 10.52
C CYS A 13 18.02 22.67 9.60
N ASN A 14 17.80 23.76 8.85
CA ASN A 14 16.60 23.90 8.02
C ASN A 14 16.56 22.92 6.84
N THR A 15 17.71 22.63 6.22
CA THR A 15 17.80 21.64 5.13
C THR A 15 17.57 20.22 5.64
N LEU A 16 18.11 19.87 6.81
CA LEU A 16 17.90 18.56 7.43
C LEU A 16 16.44 18.35 7.87
N ILE A 17 15.80 19.37 8.43
CA ILE A 17 14.38 19.32 8.81
C ILE A 17 13.51 19.12 7.56
N GLY A 18 13.79 19.83 6.47
CA GLY A 18 13.04 19.69 5.22
C GLY A 18 13.14 18.30 4.59
N VAL A 19 14.35 17.73 4.52
CA VAL A 19 14.57 16.37 3.99
C VAL A 19 13.87 15.32 4.86
N SER A 20 13.89 15.49 6.18
CA SER A 20 13.19 14.61 7.12
C SER A 20 11.66 14.68 6.94
N PHE A 21 11.09 15.87 6.73
CA PHE A 21 9.66 16.07 6.54
C PHE A 21 9.13 15.44 5.24
N ILE A 22 9.91 15.53 4.15
CA ILE A 22 9.57 14.90 2.86
C ILE A 22 9.54 13.37 3.00
N GLY A 23 10.52 12.77 3.68
CA GLY A 23 10.57 11.33 3.93
C GLY A 23 9.41 10.83 4.80
N LEU A 24 9.07 11.59 5.85
CA LEU A 24 7.92 11.30 6.70
C LEU A 24 6.60 11.37 5.91
N SER A 25 6.42 12.38 5.05
CA SER A 25 5.22 12.51 4.20
C SER A 25 5.03 11.30 3.27
N ILE A 26 6.10 10.83 2.62
CA ILE A 26 6.07 9.63 1.75
C ILE A 26 5.69 8.39 2.57
N THR A 27 6.25 8.26 3.77
CA THR A 27 5.97 7.12 4.66
C THR A 27 4.54 7.16 5.19
N TYR A 28 4.03 8.35 5.50
CA TYR A 28 2.69 8.56 6.04
C TYR A 28 1.60 8.31 4.99
N TYR A 29 1.82 8.73 3.73
CA TYR A 29 0.88 8.47 2.64
C TYR A 29 0.61 6.97 2.42
N LYS A 30 1.58 6.10 2.76
CA LYS A 30 1.46 4.63 2.63
C LYS A 30 0.79 3.94 3.83
N ARG A 31 0.48 4.65 4.92
CA ARG A 31 0.03 4.04 6.19
C ARG A 31 -1.49 3.89 6.32
N SER A 32 -2.29 4.54 5.48
CA SER A 32 -3.75 4.65 5.64
C SER A 32 -4.57 3.54 4.96
N ASN A 33 -4.19 2.26 5.06
CA ASN A 33 -5.09 1.18 4.63
C ASN A 33 -4.94 -0.13 5.41
N LYS A 34 -4.36 -0.08 6.62
CA LYS A 34 -4.46 -1.20 7.55
C LYS A 34 -5.73 -1.05 8.37
N SER A 35 -6.68 -1.95 8.11
CA SER A 35 -7.83 -2.28 8.95
C SER A 35 -8.99 -1.27 8.99
N ASN A 36 -9.78 -1.25 7.92
CA ASN A 36 -11.23 -1.21 8.10
C ASN A 36 -11.69 -2.66 8.19
N HIS A 37 -11.63 -3.26 9.37
CA HIS A 37 -12.37 -4.49 9.67
C HIS A 37 -13.85 -4.09 9.74
N ILE A 38 -14.44 -3.82 8.58
CA ILE A 38 -15.89 -3.89 8.43
C ILE A 38 -16.17 -5.37 8.71
N GLU A 39 -17.01 -5.67 9.70
CA GLU A 39 -17.53 -7.00 9.98
C GLU A 39 -18.39 -7.44 8.78
N VAL A 40 -17.73 -7.66 7.65
CA VAL A 40 -18.31 -8.23 6.45
C VAL A 40 -18.49 -9.70 6.79
N PRO A 41 -19.73 -10.23 6.74
CA PRO A 41 -20.01 -11.62 7.05
C PRO A 41 -19.03 -12.54 6.32
N ASP A 42 -18.43 -13.49 7.04
CA ASP A 42 -17.36 -14.39 6.53
C ASP A 42 -17.71 -15.08 5.20
N THR A 43 -19.00 -15.21 4.91
CA THR A 43 -19.57 -15.72 3.67
C THR A 43 -19.26 -14.85 2.44
N VAL A 44 -19.28 -13.52 2.57
CA VAL A 44 -19.03 -12.58 1.46
C VAL A 44 -17.54 -12.55 1.10
N LEU A 45 -16.66 -12.57 2.10
CA LEU A 45 -15.21 -12.63 1.89
C LEU A 45 -14.80 -13.96 1.25
N LYS A 46 -15.41 -15.07 1.68
CA LYS A 46 -15.18 -16.39 1.10
C LYS A 46 -15.60 -16.45 -0.37
N ASN A 47 -16.77 -15.92 -0.71
CA ASN A 47 -17.27 -15.89 -2.09
C ASN A 47 -16.39 -15.03 -3.00
N MET A 48 -15.92 -13.87 -2.52
CA MET A 48 -15.00 -13.03 -3.28
C MET A 48 -13.67 -13.75 -3.55
N ASN A 49 -13.11 -14.41 -2.54
CA ASN A 49 -11.87 -15.17 -2.71
C ASN A 49 -12.02 -16.28 -3.74
N ILE A 50 -13.12 -17.04 -3.72
CA ILE A 50 -13.38 -18.09 -4.71
C ILE A 50 -13.39 -17.50 -6.13
N GLU A 51 -14.06 -16.37 -6.32
CA GLU A 51 -14.15 -15.73 -7.63
C GLU A 51 -12.81 -15.16 -8.10
N LEU A 52 -12.05 -14.53 -7.21
CA LEU A 52 -10.69 -14.05 -7.52
C LEU A 52 -9.77 -15.21 -7.89
N LYS A 53 -9.85 -16.35 -7.17
CA LYS A 53 -9.09 -17.57 -7.49
C LYS A 53 -9.47 -18.14 -8.85
N SER A 54 -10.76 -18.16 -9.22
CA SER A 54 -11.19 -18.56 -10.57
C SER A 54 -10.57 -17.65 -11.64
N LEU A 55 -10.64 -16.34 -11.44
CA LEU A 55 -10.06 -15.38 -12.38
C LEU A 55 -8.53 -15.52 -12.51
N ILE A 56 -7.84 -15.88 -11.44
CA ILE A 56 -6.40 -16.14 -11.44
C ILE A 56 -6.10 -17.45 -12.19
N ALA A 57 -6.86 -18.51 -11.94
CA ALA A 57 -6.70 -19.80 -12.63
C ALA A 57 -6.96 -19.71 -14.14
N GLU A 58 -7.80 -18.76 -14.56
CA GLU A 58 -8.06 -18.46 -15.97
C GLU A 58 -7.04 -17.47 -16.60
N ASP A 59 -5.91 -17.20 -15.93
CA ASP A 59 -4.89 -16.20 -16.32
C ASP A 59 -5.44 -14.77 -16.49
N LYS A 60 -6.64 -14.47 -15.95
CA LYS A 60 -7.31 -13.17 -16.03
C LYS A 60 -6.93 -12.26 -14.85
N LYS A 61 -5.64 -12.19 -14.53
CA LYS A 61 -5.09 -11.39 -13.41
C LYS A 61 -5.57 -9.93 -13.39
N ILE A 62 -5.60 -9.28 -14.56
CA ILE A 62 -6.05 -7.88 -14.68
C ILE A 62 -7.53 -7.72 -14.25
N LYS A 63 -8.39 -8.70 -14.58
CA LYS A 63 -9.79 -8.70 -14.17
C LYS A 63 -9.93 -8.91 -12.67
N ALA A 64 -9.12 -9.80 -12.09
CA ALA A 64 -9.07 -10.02 -10.65
C ALA A 64 -8.68 -8.74 -9.89
N ILE A 65 -7.64 -8.04 -10.34
CA ILE A 65 -7.20 -6.76 -9.79
C ILE A 65 -8.31 -5.71 -9.90
N LYS A 66 -8.93 -5.58 -11.09
CA LYS A 66 -10.02 -4.61 -11.30
C LYS A 66 -11.19 -4.90 -10.35
N LYS A 67 -11.58 -6.16 -10.21
CA LYS A 67 -12.68 -6.57 -9.33
C LYS A 67 -12.37 -6.29 -7.87
N TYR A 68 -11.19 -6.67 -7.40
CA TYR A 68 -10.77 -6.41 -6.03
C TYR A 68 -10.76 -4.91 -5.70
N ARG A 69 -10.29 -4.06 -6.63
CA ARG A 69 -10.35 -2.59 -6.50
C ARG A 69 -11.77 -2.04 -6.45
N MET A 70 -12.67 -2.58 -7.29
CA MET A 70 -14.07 -2.12 -7.33
C MET A 70 -14.81 -2.41 -6.03
N VAL A 71 -14.49 -3.52 -5.35
CA VAL A 71 -15.19 -3.89 -4.13
C VAL A 71 -14.54 -3.28 -2.88
N THR A 72 -13.22 -3.23 -2.82
CA THR A 72 -12.49 -2.76 -1.62
C THR A 72 -12.13 -1.28 -1.66
N GLY A 73 -12.18 -0.64 -2.84
CA GLY A 73 -11.78 0.76 -3.02
C GLY A 73 -10.27 1.02 -2.94
N VAL A 74 -9.45 -0.03 -2.85
CA VAL A 74 -7.99 0.08 -2.67
C VAL A 74 -7.27 0.60 -3.92
N GLY A 75 -6.05 1.11 -3.71
CA GLY A 75 -5.16 1.54 -4.78
C GLY A 75 -4.73 0.40 -5.69
N LEU A 76 -4.24 0.75 -6.89
CA LEU A 76 -3.78 -0.24 -7.87
C LEU A 76 -2.65 -1.12 -7.33
N LYS A 77 -1.72 -0.52 -6.58
CA LYS A 77 -0.60 -1.23 -5.97
C LYS A 77 -1.06 -2.29 -4.98
N GLU A 78 -1.93 -1.91 -4.05
CA GLU A 78 -2.46 -2.79 -2.99
C GLU A 78 -3.26 -3.94 -3.59
N ALA A 79 -4.08 -3.66 -4.61
CA ALA A 79 -4.81 -4.69 -5.32
C ALA A 79 -3.90 -5.67 -6.05
N ASN A 80 -2.84 -5.17 -6.70
CA ASN A 80 -1.89 -6.03 -7.38
C ASN A 80 -1.14 -6.93 -6.37
N GLU A 81 -0.66 -6.35 -5.27
CA GLU A 81 0.02 -7.10 -4.20
C GLU A 81 -0.88 -8.22 -3.63
N TYR A 82 -2.16 -7.93 -3.40
CA TYR A 82 -3.12 -8.93 -2.91
C TYR A 82 -3.37 -10.09 -3.89
N ILE A 83 -3.58 -9.76 -5.17
CA ILE A 83 -3.78 -10.78 -6.22
C ILE A 83 -2.51 -11.60 -6.45
N ASP A 84 -1.32 -10.99 -6.32
CA ASP A 84 -0.04 -11.70 -6.40
C ASP A 84 0.11 -12.73 -5.28
N LEU A 85 -0.26 -12.36 -4.05
CA LEU A 85 -0.25 -13.28 -2.91
C LEU A 85 -1.24 -14.45 -3.13
N LEU A 86 -2.47 -14.14 -3.53
CA LEU A 86 -3.49 -15.14 -3.87
C LEU A 86 -3.05 -16.08 -4.99
N SER A 87 -2.36 -15.56 -6.00
CA SER A 87 -1.84 -16.38 -7.09
C SER A 87 -0.76 -17.34 -6.61
N LYS A 88 0.11 -16.89 -5.69
CA LYS A 88 1.15 -17.73 -5.11
C LYS A 88 0.58 -18.82 -4.21
N GLU A 89 -0.49 -18.52 -3.47
CA GLU A 89 -1.19 -19.52 -2.65
C GLU A 89 -1.93 -20.59 -3.47
N ASN A 90 -2.36 -20.30 -4.70
CA ASN A 90 -3.00 -21.31 -5.57
C ASN A 90 -2.03 -22.25 -6.27
N LEU A 91 -0.74 -21.91 -6.31
CA LEU A 91 0.31 -22.68 -6.97
C LEU A 91 1.03 -23.65 -6.02
N ASN A 92 0.67 -23.65 -4.73
CA ASN A 92 1.14 -24.57 -3.70
C ASN A 92 0.06 -25.57 -3.33
#